data_AF-A0ABD5MM42-F1
#
_entry.id   AF-A0ABD5MM42-F1
#
_cell.length_a   1.000
_cell.length_b   1.000
_cell.length_c   1.000
_cell.angle_alpha   90.00
_cell.angle_beta   90.00
_cell.angle_gamma   90.00
#
_symmetry.space_group_name_H-M   'P 1'
#
loop_
_entity.id
_entity.type
_entity.pdbx_description
1 polymer ?
#
loop_
_entity_poly.entity_id
_entity_poly.type
_entity_poly.pdbx_seq_one_letter_code
_entity_poly.pdbx_strand_id
1 'polypeptide(L)'
;MNDGHDASPGPEADGGVAANDADDPASDADAASPDEVDDAGASAVAPDDAFAALADETRLRTVRTLASADRPLGFTELFERVADDPDGPSAGFAYHLRQLTDRYVRTDDDGRYRPTFAGRQAARALDAGVYTERVDRDPEPVAGDCPVCGASALEARIADNHVAVACTDCATELLALPFPPGGVRDRDTDEVLPAFDAYHRARLRQLADGVCPDCAGRAEGKIAFVEPAELPDAAEAGDGTEDAPARPVVAGACADCDFRVRVPVSVALAEHPAVVAFCDDHGIDVRERPIWNLGSEWAEGVLSTDPPAVRVSVAGDGETLRLLVGDGPTVVETERVTAADDDRGGTGPTERSTEGGPEGDDADDQAATAAGSS
;
A
#
# COMPACT_ATOMS: atom_id res chain seq x y z
N MET A 1 28.63 43.53 -15.93
CA MET A 1 29.39 44.62 -16.58
C MET A 1 30.58 43.99 -17.26
N ASN A 2 30.62 44.16 -18.59
CA ASN A 2 31.63 43.76 -19.58
C ASN A 2 32.01 42.28 -19.67
N ASP A 3 32.25 41.70 -20.83
CA ASP A 3 31.88 41.87 -22.25
C ASP A 3 32.92 41.05 -23.02
N GLY A 4 32.51 40.40 -24.11
CA GLY A 4 33.40 40.30 -25.27
C GLY A 4 33.40 39.00 -26.07
N HIS A 5 33.18 39.20 -27.38
CA HIS A 5 33.33 38.34 -28.58
C HIS A 5 32.11 37.50 -28.95
N ASP A 6 31.22 37.87 -29.88
CA ASP A 6 31.27 38.59 -31.19
C ASP A 6 31.65 37.73 -32.42
N ALA A 7 30.78 37.89 -33.43
CA ALA A 7 30.90 37.69 -34.89
C ALA A 7 30.67 36.30 -35.56
N SER A 8 29.44 36.16 -36.07
CA SER A 8 29.01 35.51 -37.36
C SER A 8 29.69 36.16 -38.60
N PRO A 9 29.46 35.82 -39.90
CA PRO A 9 28.39 35.01 -40.54
C PRO A 9 28.81 34.11 -41.75
N GLY A 10 27.83 33.43 -42.38
CA GLY A 10 28.00 32.54 -43.54
C GLY A 10 27.98 33.24 -44.91
N PRO A 11 27.77 32.47 -46.00
CA PRO A 11 27.06 32.99 -47.18
C PRO A 11 26.01 32.03 -47.78
N GLU A 12 24.98 32.64 -48.37
CA GLU A 12 23.95 32.04 -49.24
C GLU A 12 24.34 32.13 -50.73
N ALA A 13 23.82 31.20 -51.55
CA ALA A 13 23.30 31.38 -52.93
C ALA A 13 23.14 29.97 -53.58
N ASP A 14 21.96 29.44 -53.90
CA ASP A 14 20.92 29.80 -54.89
C ASP A 14 21.10 29.07 -56.25
N GLY A 15 19.99 28.56 -56.81
CA GLY A 15 19.89 28.02 -58.18
C GLY A 15 19.26 26.62 -58.34
N GLY A 16 17.98 26.57 -58.74
CA GLY A 16 17.20 25.34 -58.96
C GLY A 16 17.26 24.71 -60.36
N VAL A 17 16.37 23.74 -60.61
CA VAL A 17 15.47 23.55 -61.79
C VAL A 17 14.91 22.11 -61.79
N ALA A 18 13.64 22.03 -62.22
CA ALA A 18 12.67 20.94 -62.24
C ALA A 18 13.01 19.63 -62.99
N ALA A 19 12.29 18.57 -62.64
CA ALA A 19 11.86 17.49 -63.55
C ALA A 19 10.50 16.91 -63.08
N ASN A 20 9.56 16.78 -64.03
CA ASN A 20 8.23 16.19 -63.92
C ASN A 20 8.24 14.73 -64.42
N ASP A 21 7.09 14.06 -64.17
CA ASP A 21 6.51 12.89 -64.86
C ASP A 21 7.20 11.54 -64.57
N ALA A 22 6.55 10.37 -64.52
CA ALA A 22 5.18 9.85 -64.42
C ALA A 22 5.35 8.30 -64.37
N ASP A 23 4.26 7.53 -64.29
CA ASP A 23 4.12 6.05 -64.37
C ASP A 23 4.41 5.28 -63.07
N ASP A 24 3.62 4.34 -62.56
CA ASP A 24 2.31 3.66 -62.80
C ASP A 24 2.24 2.56 -61.67
N PRO A 25 1.28 1.62 -61.53
CA PRO A 25 -0.16 1.57 -61.74
C PRO A 25 -0.94 1.10 -60.48
N ALA A 26 -2.26 1.01 -60.64
CA ALA A 26 -3.27 0.50 -59.72
C ALA A 26 -3.04 -0.92 -59.15
N SER A 27 -3.53 -1.12 -57.92
CA SER A 27 -4.16 -2.38 -57.51
C SER A 27 -5.26 -2.13 -56.49
N ASP A 28 -6.51 -2.19 -56.94
CA ASP A 28 -7.68 -2.41 -56.10
C ASP A 28 -7.57 -3.77 -55.42
N ALA A 29 -7.64 -3.79 -54.10
CA ALA A 29 -7.98 -4.97 -53.33
C ALA A 29 -8.93 -4.54 -52.21
N ASP A 30 -10.20 -4.88 -52.41
CA ASP A 30 -11.26 -4.93 -51.41
C ASP A 30 -10.75 -5.57 -50.11
N ALA A 31 -10.58 -4.75 -49.08
CA ALA A 31 -10.56 -5.20 -47.70
C ALA A 31 -11.77 -4.58 -47.01
N ALA A 32 -12.79 -5.41 -46.82
CA ALA A 32 -13.96 -5.10 -46.04
C ALA A 32 -13.55 -4.51 -44.68
N SER A 33 -14.08 -3.32 -44.38
CA SER A 33 -13.94 -2.67 -43.08
C SER A 33 -14.41 -3.64 -41.99
N PRO A 34 -13.57 -3.97 -41.00
CA PRO A 34 -14.05 -4.68 -39.82
C PRO A 34 -14.93 -3.73 -39.03
N ASP A 35 -16.09 -4.24 -38.64
CA ASP A 35 -17.13 -3.58 -37.86
C ASP A 35 -16.56 -2.60 -36.83
N GLU A 36 -16.93 -1.33 -36.99
CA GLU A 36 -16.86 -0.34 -35.92
C GLU A 36 -17.72 -0.87 -34.78
N VAL A 37 -17.06 -1.55 -33.83
CA VAL A 37 -17.58 -1.69 -32.49
C VAL A 37 -17.74 -0.28 -31.95
N ASP A 38 -19.00 0.14 -31.90
CA ASP A 38 -19.50 1.35 -31.24
C ASP A 38 -18.97 1.34 -29.80
N ASP A 39 -17.81 1.98 -29.59
CA ASP A 39 -17.23 2.21 -28.28
C ASP A 39 -18.20 3.11 -27.54
N ALA A 40 -19.01 2.52 -26.67
CA ALA A 40 -19.96 3.20 -25.82
C ALA A 40 -19.21 4.06 -24.79
N GLY A 41 -18.60 5.15 -25.26
CA GLY A 41 -18.55 6.45 -24.60
C GLY A 41 -17.78 6.53 -23.30
N ALA A 42 -16.51 6.14 -23.28
CA ALA A 42 -15.58 6.71 -22.31
C ALA A 42 -15.25 8.15 -22.73
N SER A 43 -16.05 9.13 -22.29
CA SER A 43 -15.69 10.56 -22.40
C SER A 43 -14.57 10.89 -21.42
N ALA A 44 -13.35 10.45 -21.73
CA ALA A 44 -12.16 10.82 -21.01
C ALA A 44 -11.79 12.27 -21.34
N VAL A 45 -11.61 13.10 -20.32
CA VAL A 45 -11.10 14.47 -20.42
C VAL A 45 -9.64 14.44 -19.96
N ALA A 46 -8.79 15.31 -20.54
CA ALA A 46 -7.42 15.43 -20.09
C ALA A 46 -7.36 15.81 -18.59
N PRO A 47 -6.39 15.29 -17.81
CA PRO A 47 -6.27 15.62 -16.38
C PRO A 47 -6.23 17.13 -16.12
N ASP A 48 -5.47 17.89 -16.91
CA ASP A 48 -5.32 19.34 -16.74
C ASP A 48 -6.65 20.08 -16.92
N ASP A 49 -7.48 19.68 -17.90
CA ASP A 49 -8.80 20.26 -18.12
C ASP A 49 -9.76 19.92 -16.96
N ALA A 50 -9.66 18.71 -16.41
CA ALA A 50 -10.45 18.30 -15.25
C ALA A 50 -10.10 19.14 -14.01
N PHE A 51 -8.81 19.36 -13.73
CA PHE A 51 -8.39 20.23 -12.63
C PHE A 51 -8.72 21.69 -12.91
N ALA A 52 -8.54 22.20 -14.13
CA ALA A 52 -8.90 23.57 -14.51
C ALA A 52 -10.41 23.84 -14.31
N ALA A 53 -11.27 22.86 -14.61
CA ALA A 53 -12.71 22.95 -14.36
C ALA A 53 -13.06 23.07 -12.87
N LEU A 54 -12.19 22.63 -11.95
CA LEU A 54 -12.37 22.79 -10.50
C LEU A 54 -11.55 23.93 -9.90
N ALA A 55 -10.52 24.45 -10.58
CA ALA A 55 -9.60 25.47 -10.07
C ALA A 55 -10.22 26.88 -10.02
N ASP A 56 -11.32 27.02 -9.28
CA ASP A 56 -12.06 28.26 -9.06
C ASP A 56 -12.96 28.12 -7.83
N GLU A 57 -12.89 29.12 -6.95
CA GLU A 57 -13.60 29.11 -5.67
C GLU A 57 -15.11 28.93 -5.82
N THR A 58 -15.73 29.61 -6.80
CA THR A 58 -17.17 29.50 -7.06
C THR A 58 -17.52 28.09 -7.49
N ARG A 59 -16.72 27.48 -8.36
CA ARG A 59 -16.94 26.12 -8.85
C ARG A 59 -16.79 25.09 -7.73
N LEU A 60 -15.76 25.20 -6.89
CA LEU A 60 -15.58 24.34 -5.72
C LEU A 60 -16.74 24.48 -4.72
N ARG A 61 -17.14 25.72 -4.40
CA ARG A 61 -18.27 26.00 -3.51
C ARG A 61 -19.56 25.39 -4.07
N THR A 62 -19.83 25.57 -5.36
CA THR A 62 -20.99 24.99 -6.05
C THR A 62 -21.04 23.47 -5.90
N VAL A 63 -19.92 22.78 -6.16
CA VAL A 63 -19.85 21.31 -6.05
C VAL A 63 -20.06 20.84 -4.60
N ARG A 64 -19.46 21.52 -3.62
CA ARG A 64 -19.66 21.21 -2.19
C ARG A 64 -21.11 21.46 -1.74
N THR A 65 -21.69 22.61 -2.09
CA THR A 65 -23.10 22.93 -1.78
C THR A 65 -24.05 21.88 -2.34
N LEU A 66 -23.80 21.40 -3.56
CA LEU A 66 -24.60 20.33 -4.17
C LEU A 66 -24.35 18.96 -3.52
N ALA A 67 -23.13 18.66 -3.06
CA ALA A 67 -22.79 17.41 -2.39
C ALA A 67 -23.41 17.30 -0.98
N SER A 68 -23.54 18.42 -0.27
CA SER A 68 -24.16 18.48 1.06
C SER A 68 -25.68 18.63 1.02
N ALA A 69 -26.28 18.76 -0.16
CA ALA A 69 -27.73 18.88 -0.30
C ALA A 69 -28.42 17.50 -0.30
N ASP A 70 -29.45 17.35 0.54
CA ASP A 70 -30.25 16.12 0.61
C ASP A 70 -31.13 15.87 -0.62
N ARG A 71 -31.24 16.85 -1.53
CA ARG A 71 -32.05 16.79 -2.73
C ARG A 71 -31.47 17.62 -3.87
N PRO A 72 -31.87 17.36 -5.13
CA PRO A 72 -31.55 18.24 -6.25
C PRO A 72 -32.05 19.67 -6.03
N LEU A 73 -31.22 20.64 -6.38
CA LEU A 73 -31.48 22.07 -6.17
C LEU A 73 -31.87 22.75 -7.48
N GLY A 74 -32.86 23.65 -7.43
CA GLY A 74 -33.13 24.55 -8.55
C GLY A 74 -32.03 25.61 -8.67
N PHE A 75 -31.94 26.26 -9.85
CA PHE A 75 -30.91 27.28 -10.11
C PHE A 75 -30.88 28.39 -9.05
N THR A 76 -32.03 29.02 -8.79
CA THR A 76 -32.13 30.14 -7.83
C THR A 76 -31.72 29.73 -6.44
N GLU A 77 -32.19 28.56 -5.99
CA GLU A 77 -31.91 28.03 -4.66
C GLU A 77 -30.43 27.64 -4.48
N LEU A 78 -29.79 27.15 -5.55
CA LEU A 78 -28.35 26.87 -5.56
C LEU A 78 -27.54 28.17 -5.54
N PHE A 79 -27.93 29.17 -6.34
CA PHE A 79 -27.28 30.46 -6.38
C PHE A 79 -27.34 31.16 -5.01
N GLU A 80 -28.51 31.22 -4.38
CA GLU A 80 -28.70 31.80 -3.04
C GLU A 80 -27.75 31.16 -2.02
N ARG A 81 -27.70 29.83 -1.95
CA ARG A 81 -26.79 29.14 -1.02
C ARG A 81 -25.30 29.39 -1.28
N VAL A 82 -24.91 29.53 -2.55
CA VAL A 82 -23.51 29.79 -2.94
C VAL A 82 -23.15 31.27 -2.69
N ALA A 83 -24.12 32.19 -2.78
CA ALA A 83 -23.95 33.62 -2.62
C ALA A 83 -24.12 34.12 -1.17
N ASP A 84 -24.78 33.36 -0.29
CA ASP A 84 -24.94 33.67 1.15
C ASP A 84 -23.63 33.60 1.95
N ASP A 85 -22.57 33.06 1.35
CA ASP A 85 -21.21 33.07 1.89
C ASP A 85 -20.62 34.49 1.79
N PRO A 86 -19.90 35.01 2.81
CA PRO A 86 -19.28 36.34 2.76
C PRO A 86 -18.30 36.53 1.60
N ASP A 87 -17.71 35.44 1.09
CA ASP A 87 -16.86 35.41 -0.10
C ASP A 87 -17.64 34.90 -1.34
N GLY A 88 -18.97 35.00 -1.30
CA GLY A 88 -19.92 34.53 -2.31
C GLY A 88 -19.82 35.29 -3.65
N PRO A 89 -19.85 34.59 -4.79
CA PRO A 89 -19.80 35.23 -6.11
C PRO A 89 -21.13 35.92 -6.43
N SER A 90 -21.07 37.21 -6.74
CA SER A 90 -22.26 37.97 -7.18
C SER A 90 -22.44 38.03 -8.71
N ALA A 91 -21.38 37.76 -9.49
CA ALA A 91 -21.39 37.85 -10.95
C ALA A 91 -20.96 36.53 -11.60
N GLY A 92 -21.60 36.18 -12.72
CA GLY A 92 -21.14 35.08 -13.57
C GLY A 92 -21.49 33.66 -13.10
N PHE A 93 -22.29 33.46 -12.04
CA PHE A 93 -22.60 32.12 -11.50
C PHE A 93 -23.07 31.12 -12.58
N ALA A 94 -23.92 31.55 -13.52
CA ALA A 94 -24.38 30.70 -14.62
C ALA A 94 -23.21 30.22 -15.52
N TYR A 95 -22.14 31.01 -15.68
CA TYR A 95 -20.93 30.58 -16.36
C TYR A 95 -20.20 29.49 -15.56
N HIS A 96 -19.94 29.71 -14.27
CA HIS A 96 -19.27 28.71 -13.41
C HIS A 96 -20.05 27.39 -13.36
N LEU A 97 -21.38 27.45 -13.25
CA LEU A 97 -22.23 26.27 -13.26
C LEU A 97 -22.16 25.51 -14.59
N ARG A 98 -22.13 26.21 -15.73
CA ARG A 98 -21.96 25.57 -17.04
C ARG A 98 -20.62 24.85 -17.17
N GLN A 99 -19.53 25.42 -16.66
CA GLN A 99 -18.20 24.78 -16.66
C GLN A 99 -18.17 23.47 -15.84
N LEU A 100 -19.08 23.30 -14.88
CA LEU A 100 -19.21 22.10 -14.07
C LEU A 100 -20.18 21.06 -14.63
N THR A 101 -21.07 21.49 -15.52
CA THR A 101 -22.17 20.65 -16.04
C THR A 101 -21.59 19.48 -16.84
N ASP A 102 -22.34 18.38 -16.90
CA ASP A 102 -21.99 17.08 -17.47
C ASP A 102 -20.98 16.28 -16.65
N ARG A 103 -19.84 16.89 -16.27
CA ARG A 103 -18.75 16.16 -15.58
C ARG A 103 -18.92 16.09 -14.08
N TYR A 104 -19.12 17.23 -13.41
CA TYR A 104 -19.16 17.31 -11.94
C TYR A 104 -20.59 17.51 -11.43
N VAL A 105 -21.44 18.13 -12.24
CA VAL A 105 -22.84 18.39 -11.96
C VAL A 105 -23.68 17.87 -13.11
N ARG A 106 -24.80 17.22 -12.80
CA ARG A 106 -25.80 16.83 -13.79
C ARG A 106 -27.16 17.39 -13.41
N THR A 107 -27.99 17.56 -14.41
CA THR A 107 -29.37 18.00 -14.25
C THR A 107 -30.31 16.80 -14.31
N ASP A 108 -31.42 16.84 -13.59
CA ASP A 108 -32.53 15.89 -13.74
C ASP A 108 -33.59 16.39 -14.73
N ASP A 109 -34.65 15.60 -14.93
CA ASP A 109 -35.72 15.90 -15.89
C ASP A 109 -36.50 17.19 -15.54
N ASP A 110 -36.46 17.61 -14.26
CA ASP A 110 -37.10 18.83 -13.75
C ASP A 110 -36.17 20.06 -13.83
N GLY A 111 -34.97 19.93 -14.40
CA GLY A 111 -34.02 21.02 -14.48
C GLY A 111 -33.25 21.29 -13.18
N ARG A 112 -33.24 20.35 -12.22
CA ARG A 112 -32.55 20.50 -10.93
C ARG A 112 -31.15 19.89 -10.95
N TYR A 113 -30.23 20.54 -10.25
CA TYR A 113 -28.82 20.19 -10.21
C TYR A 113 -28.51 19.22 -9.07
N ARG A 114 -27.66 18.24 -9.36
CA ARG A 114 -27.10 17.28 -8.40
C ARG A 114 -25.67 16.92 -8.81
N PRO A 115 -24.79 16.55 -7.88
CA PRO A 115 -23.42 16.18 -8.25
C PRO A 115 -23.41 14.83 -8.98
N THR A 116 -22.45 14.66 -9.88
CA THR A 116 -22.08 13.35 -10.44
C THR A 116 -21.25 12.56 -9.42
N PHE A 117 -20.75 11.38 -9.81
CA PHE A 117 -19.75 10.68 -9.00
C PHE A 117 -18.47 11.52 -8.83
N ALA A 118 -17.94 12.09 -9.92
CA ALA A 118 -16.74 12.93 -9.88
C ALA A 118 -16.95 14.18 -8.99
N GLY A 119 -18.11 14.84 -9.08
CA GLY A 119 -18.46 15.95 -8.20
C GLY A 119 -18.48 15.56 -6.73
N ARG A 120 -19.09 14.40 -6.39
CA ARG A 120 -19.09 13.88 -5.03
C ARG A 120 -17.69 13.53 -4.52
N GLN A 121 -16.85 12.90 -5.34
CA GLN A 121 -15.49 12.56 -4.95
C GLN A 121 -14.64 13.81 -4.70
N ALA A 122 -14.75 14.83 -5.56
CA ALA A 122 -14.08 16.12 -5.35
C ALA A 122 -14.52 16.79 -4.05
N ALA A 123 -15.83 16.89 -3.79
CA ALA A 123 -16.34 17.45 -2.53
C ALA A 123 -15.83 16.67 -1.31
N ARG A 124 -15.91 15.33 -1.33
CA ARG A 124 -15.43 14.47 -0.24
C ARG A 124 -13.94 14.65 0.04
N ALA A 125 -13.10 14.68 -0.98
CA ALA A 125 -11.66 14.86 -0.81
C ALA A 125 -11.33 16.22 -0.18
N LEU A 126 -12.06 17.26 -0.59
CA LEU A 126 -11.91 18.60 -0.01
C LEU A 126 -12.38 18.65 1.44
N ASP A 127 -13.54 18.09 1.78
CA ASP A 127 -14.07 18.08 3.14
C ASP A 127 -13.21 17.20 4.08
N ALA A 128 -12.61 16.14 3.53
CA ALA A 128 -11.64 15.28 4.24
C ALA A 128 -10.26 15.93 4.40
N GLY A 129 -10.04 17.14 3.86
CA GLY A 129 -8.79 17.88 3.99
C GLY A 129 -7.65 17.39 3.08
N VAL A 130 -7.89 16.43 2.17
CA VAL A 130 -6.85 15.71 1.39
C VAL A 130 -5.93 16.67 0.62
N TYR A 131 -6.46 17.79 0.15
CA TYR A 131 -5.70 18.79 -0.62
C TYR A 131 -5.38 20.08 0.14
N THR A 132 -5.92 20.24 1.35
CA THR A 132 -5.91 21.51 2.08
C THR A 132 -5.26 21.41 3.45
N GLU A 133 -5.06 20.21 3.97
CA GLU A 133 -4.54 19.97 5.30
C GLU A 133 -3.28 19.12 5.26
N ARG A 134 -2.29 19.59 6.01
CA ARG A 134 -1.12 18.84 6.40
C ARG A 134 -1.11 18.77 7.92
N VAL A 135 -1.17 17.56 8.46
CA VAL A 135 -1.18 17.34 9.90
C VAL A 135 0.19 16.85 10.34
N ASP A 136 0.78 17.59 11.28
CA ASP A 136 1.99 17.24 12.00
C ASP A 136 1.66 17.27 13.51
N ARG A 137 2.12 16.28 14.27
CA ARG A 137 2.02 16.21 15.74
C ARG A 137 3.36 15.80 16.33
N ASP A 138 3.65 16.35 17.51
CA ASP A 138 4.80 15.92 18.29
C ASP A 138 4.66 14.43 18.67
N PRO A 139 5.79 13.70 18.84
CA PRO A 139 5.74 12.32 19.27
C PRO A 139 5.00 12.14 20.60
N GLU A 140 4.15 11.13 20.67
CA GLU A 140 3.40 10.77 21.87
C GLU A 140 3.64 9.30 22.24
N PRO A 141 3.72 8.96 23.55
CA PRO A 141 3.92 7.58 24.00
C PRO A 141 2.79 6.65 23.56
N VAL A 142 3.13 5.42 23.19
CA VAL A 142 2.20 4.35 22.81
C VAL A 142 2.26 3.24 23.84
N ALA A 143 1.10 2.76 24.26
CA ALA A 143 1.03 1.62 25.16
C ALA A 143 1.52 0.33 24.50
N GLY A 144 2.24 -0.49 25.27
CA GLY A 144 2.75 -1.79 24.85
C GLY A 144 4.27 -1.85 24.78
N ASP A 145 4.79 -3.07 24.70
CA ASP A 145 6.21 -3.34 24.63
C ASP A 145 6.66 -3.47 23.17
N CYS A 146 7.87 -3.00 22.86
CA CYS A 146 8.46 -3.19 21.55
C CYS A 146 8.58 -4.68 21.23
N PRO A 147 8.06 -5.18 20.08
CA PRO A 147 8.16 -6.59 19.71
C PRO A 147 9.60 -7.02 19.35
N VAL A 148 10.54 -6.06 19.26
CA VAL A 148 11.94 -6.31 18.92
C VAL A 148 12.83 -6.38 20.16
N CYS A 149 12.82 -5.36 21.03
CA CYS A 149 13.67 -5.32 22.22
C CYS A 149 12.95 -5.55 23.55
N GLY A 150 11.61 -5.59 23.55
CA GLY A 150 10.80 -5.76 24.76
C GLY A 150 10.68 -4.53 25.66
N ALA A 151 11.25 -3.39 25.28
CA ALA A 151 11.14 -2.15 26.06
C ALA A 151 9.75 -1.50 25.88
N SER A 152 9.18 -0.99 26.96
CA SER A 152 7.95 -0.17 26.96
C SER A 152 8.25 1.28 26.55
N ALA A 153 8.81 1.46 25.35
CA ALA A 153 9.37 2.71 24.86
C ALA A 153 8.89 3.03 23.43
N LEU A 154 7.62 2.70 23.13
CA LEU A 154 7.01 3.00 21.84
C LEU A 154 6.49 4.44 21.81
N GLU A 155 6.70 5.12 20.68
CA GLU A 155 6.18 6.45 20.40
C GLU A 155 5.53 6.49 19.01
N ALA A 156 4.43 7.23 18.89
CA ALA A 156 3.77 7.53 17.65
C ALA A 156 4.08 8.96 17.23
N ARG A 157 4.48 9.14 15.97
CA ARG A 157 4.70 10.45 15.36
C ARG A 157 3.78 10.62 14.17
N ILE A 158 3.19 11.81 14.04
CA ILE A 158 2.44 12.19 12.85
C ILE A 158 3.19 13.29 12.13
N ALA A 159 3.58 13.07 10.88
CA ALA A 159 4.25 14.06 10.06
C ALA A 159 3.78 13.95 8.62
N ASP A 160 3.42 15.07 8.01
CA ASP A 160 2.90 15.11 6.63
C ASP A 160 1.82 14.04 6.35
N ASN A 161 0.84 13.94 7.26
CA ASN A 161 -0.24 12.95 7.20
C ASN A 161 0.24 11.48 7.15
N HIS A 162 1.44 11.18 7.64
CA HIS A 162 1.91 9.82 7.89
C HIS A 162 1.94 9.56 9.39
N VAL A 163 1.46 8.38 9.79
CA VAL A 163 1.59 7.89 11.17
C VAL A 163 2.74 6.90 11.16
N ALA A 164 3.75 7.17 11.98
CA ALA A 164 4.85 6.28 12.25
C ALA A 164 4.81 5.83 13.71
N VAL A 165 5.10 4.56 13.98
CA VAL A 165 5.27 4.01 15.33
C VAL A 165 6.67 3.44 15.42
N ALA A 166 7.47 3.94 16.35
CA ALA A 166 8.86 3.52 16.54
C ALA A 166 9.19 3.31 18.01
N CYS A 167 10.23 2.52 18.28
CA CYS A 167 10.77 2.35 19.62
C CYS A 167 11.94 3.30 19.84
N THR A 168 11.90 4.11 20.92
CA THR A 168 12.97 5.05 21.25
C THR A 168 14.20 4.40 21.89
N ASP A 169 14.09 3.15 22.34
CA ASP A 169 15.19 2.40 22.96
C ASP A 169 16.09 1.72 21.91
N CYS A 170 15.49 0.96 20.98
CA CYS A 170 16.22 0.27 19.91
C CYS A 170 16.15 0.97 18.55
N ALA A 171 15.54 2.16 18.48
CA ALA A 171 15.37 2.98 17.27
C ALA A 171 14.64 2.30 16.10
N THR A 172 13.98 1.15 16.31
CA THR A 172 13.24 0.45 15.25
C THR A 172 11.90 1.14 14.97
N GLU A 173 11.65 1.53 13.73
CA GLU A 173 10.36 1.92 13.19
C GLU A 173 9.55 0.66 12.86
N LEU A 174 8.48 0.43 13.62
CA LEU A 174 7.61 -0.73 13.45
C LEU A 174 6.68 -0.57 12.25
N LEU A 175 6.27 0.67 11.96
CA LEU A 175 5.57 1.04 10.73
C LEU A 175 5.66 2.53 10.45
N ALA A 176 5.42 2.88 9.18
CA ALA A 176 5.06 4.22 8.73
C ALA A 176 4.11 4.11 7.54
N LEU A 177 2.87 4.60 7.68
CA LEU A 177 1.86 4.55 6.61
C LEU A 177 1.06 5.86 6.53
N PRO A 178 0.56 6.23 5.34
CA PRO A 178 -0.26 7.43 5.17
C PRO A 178 -1.62 7.28 5.85
N PHE A 179 -2.07 8.33 6.54
CA PHE A 179 -3.38 8.41 7.15
C PHE A 179 -4.05 9.75 6.82
N PRO A 180 -5.22 9.74 6.12
CA PRO A 180 -5.86 10.98 5.69
C PRO A 180 -6.14 11.94 6.86
N PRO A 181 -6.11 13.27 6.64
CA PRO A 181 -6.32 14.27 7.70
C PRO A 181 -7.60 14.06 8.52
N GLY A 182 -8.70 13.67 7.88
CA GLY A 182 -9.97 13.34 8.59
C GLY A 182 -9.88 12.15 9.56
N GLY A 183 -8.86 11.31 9.44
CA GLY A 183 -8.49 10.25 10.38
C GLY A 183 -7.80 10.78 11.64
N VAL A 184 -7.19 11.96 11.56
CA VAL A 184 -6.42 12.57 12.66
C VAL A 184 -7.18 13.72 13.32
N ARG A 185 -7.93 14.50 12.54
CA ARG A 185 -8.68 15.66 13.01
C ARG A 185 -9.61 15.27 14.15
N ASP A 186 -9.65 16.13 15.18
CA ASP A 186 -10.52 16.01 16.35
C ASP A 186 -10.36 14.71 17.16
N ARG A 187 -9.24 13.99 16.98
CA ARG A 187 -8.85 12.81 17.78
C ARG A 187 -7.56 13.07 18.54
N ASP A 188 -7.45 12.61 19.78
CA ASP A 188 -6.15 12.48 20.45
C ASP A 188 -5.39 11.23 19.95
N THR A 189 -4.16 10.99 20.40
CA THR A 189 -3.36 9.86 19.91
C THR A 189 -3.98 8.49 20.25
N ASP A 190 -4.57 8.37 21.44
CA ASP A 190 -5.27 7.15 21.88
C ASP A 190 -6.49 6.84 21.01
N GLU A 191 -7.10 7.86 20.40
CA GLU A 191 -8.17 7.71 19.40
C GLU A 191 -7.65 7.56 17.95
N VAL A 192 -6.53 8.19 17.61
CA VAL A 192 -5.92 8.12 16.27
C VAL A 192 -5.40 6.74 15.96
N LEU A 193 -4.67 6.10 16.89
CA LEU A 193 -4.00 4.83 16.63
C LEU A 193 -4.98 3.67 16.35
N PRO A 194 -6.08 3.49 17.10
CA PRO A 194 -7.11 2.51 16.74
C PRO A 194 -7.80 2.82 15.41
N ALA A 195 -8.05 4.10 15.10
CA ALA A 195 -8.65 4.50 13.83
C ALA A 195 -7.70 4.22 12.64
N PHE A 196 -6.41 4.46 12.83
CA PHE A 196 -5.35 4.16 11.89
C PHE A 196 -5.20 2.66 11.63
N ASP A 197 -5.22 1.86 12.70
CA ASP A 197 -5.19 0.40 12.64
C ASP A 197 -6.36 -0.15 11.82
N ALA A 198 -7.59 0.23 12.19
CA ALA A 198 -8.80 -0.19 11.51
C ALA A 198 -8.82 0.22 10.03
N TYR A 199 -8.35 1.43 9.72
CA TYR A 199 -8.23 1.91 8.35
C TYR A 199 -7.29 1.04 7.51
N HIS A 200 -6.10 0.74 8.01
CA HIS A 200 -5.12 -0.06 7.28
C HIS A 200 -5.50 -1.53 7.19
N ARG A 201 -6.09 -2.12 8.23
CA ARG A 201 -6.68 -3.46 8.16
C ARG A 201 -7.73 -3.57 7.06
N ALA A 202 -8.64 -2.59 6.97
CA ALA A 202 -9.64 -2.56 5.92
C ALA A 202 -9.02 -2.45 4.51
N ARG A 203 -7.91 -1.71 4.34
CA ARG A 203 -7.19 -1.60 3.07
C ARG A 203 -6.47 -2.90 2.70
N LEU A 204 -5.83 -3.56 3.67
CA LEU A 204 -5.15 -4.84 3.47
C LEU A 204 -6.15 -5.94 3.11
N ARG A 205 -7.34 -5.94 3.71
CA ARG A 205 -8.43 -6.85 3.33
C ARG A 205 -8.88 -6.64 1.88
N GLN A 206 -9.06 -5.40 1.43
CA GLN A 206 -9.36 -5.11 0.02
C GLN A 206 -8.26 -5.62 -0.92
N LEU A 207 -7.00 -5.42 -0.56
CA LEU A 207 -5.86 -5.94 -1.32
C LEU A 207 -5.88 -7.48 -1.39
N ALA A 208 -6.16 -8.17 -0.27
CA ALA A 208 -6.29 -9.62 -0.24
C ALA A 208 -7.42 -10.13 -1.15
N ASP A 209 -8.50 -9.36 -1.28
CA ASP A 209 -9.61 -9.61 -2.20
C ASP A 209 -9.31 -9.21 -3.67
N GLY A 210 -8.09 -8.71 -3.95
CA GLY A 210 -7.66 -8.30 -5.30
C GLY A 210 -8.19 -6.93 -5.75
N VAL A 211 -8.69 -6.12 -4.80
CA VAL A 211 -9.28 -4.79 -5.05
C VAL A 211 -8.36 -3.71 -4.50
N CYS A 212 -8.00 -2.74 -5.33
CA CYS A 212 -7.18 -1.61 -4.89
C CYS A 212 -7.96 -0.73 -3.90
N PRO A 213 -7.41 -0.44 -2.70
CA PRO A 213 -8.09 0.39 -1.73
C PRO A 213 -8.25 1.87 -2.16
N ASP A 214 -7.47 2.34 -3.13
CA ASP A 214 -7.44 3.74 -3.52
C ASP A 214 -8.33 4.03 -4.74
N CYS A 215 -8.35 3.13 -5.72
CA CYS A 215 -9.11 3.32 -6.97
C CYS A 215 -10.17 2.25 -7.25
N ALA A 216 -10.27 1.21 -6.41
CA ALA A 216 -11.10 0.01 -6.65
C ALA A 216 -10.75 -0.78 -7.92
N GLY A 217 -9.62 -0.46 -8.57
CA GLY A 217 -9.05 -1.20 -9.69
C GLY A 217 -8.47 -2.54 -9.27
N ARG A 218 -7.85 -3.26 -10.22
CA ARG A 218 -7.27 -4.58 -9.95
C ARG A 218 -5.95 -4.42 -9.20
N ALA A 219 -5.86 -5.03 -8.02
CA ALA A 219 -4.64 -5.08 -7.23
C ALA A 219 -4.15 -6.53 -7.11
N GLU A 220 -2.83 -6.70 -7.10
CA GLU A 220 -2.19 -8.00 -6.88
C GLU A 220 -1.22 -7.89 -5.72
N GLY A 221 -1.23 -8.90 -4.84
CA GLY A 221 -0.22 -9.08 -3.79
C GLY A 221 0.68 -10.24 -4.14
N LYS A 222 1.99 -10.07 -3.98
CA LYS A 222 3.01 -11.12 -4.17
C LYS A 222 3.90 -11.22 -2.95
N ILE A 223 4.52 -12.38 -2.73
CA ILE A 223 5.58 -12.47 -1.72
C ILE A 223 6.85 -11.88 -2.31
N ALA A 224 7.41 -10.90 -1.61
CA ALA A 224 8.72 -10.35 -1.87
C ALA A 224 9.63 -10.57 -0.66
N PHE A 225 10.93 -10.60 -0.88
CA PHE A 225 11.93 -10.68 0.17
C PHE A 225 12.64 -9.33 0.21
N VAL A 226 12.56 -8.65 1.34
CA VAL A 226 13.15 -7.32 1.54
C VAL A 226 14.41 -7.49 2.36
N GLU A 227 15.53 -7.01 1.83
CA GLU A 227 16.78 -7.05 2.56
C GLU A 227 16.72 -6.06 3.73
N PRO A 228 17.36 -6.37 4.88
CA PRO A 228 17.41 -5.46 6.02
C PRO A 228 17.87 -4.05 5.63
N ALA A 229 18.79 -3.95 4.67
CA ALA A 229 19.34 -2.69 4.16
C ALA A 229 18.33 -1.81 3.40
N GLU A 230 17.22 -2.39 2.92
CA GLU A 230 16.15 -1.68 2.20
C GLU A 230 15.04 -1.17 3.13
N LEU A 231 15.09 -1.54 4.41
CA LEU A 231 14.14 -1.04 5.41
C LEU A 231 14.49 0.39 5.81
N PRO A 232 13.50 1.25 6.12
CA PRO A 232 13.74 2.65 6.53
C PRO A 232 14.76 2.80 7.67
N ASP A 233 14.82 1.82 8.58
CA ASP A 233 15.69 1.80 9.75
C ASP A 233 17.14 1.34 9.48
N ALA A 234 17.43 0.88 8.26
CA ALA A 234 18.74 0.35 7.89
C ALA A 234 19.88 1.34 8.09
N ALA A 235 19.59 2.64 8.00
CA ALA A 235 20.57 3.70 8.14
C ALA A 235 20.98 3.97 9.61
N GLU A 236 20.13 3.58 10.58
CA GLU A 236 20.33 3.85 12.01
C GLU A 236 20.67 2.58 12.82
N ALA A 237 20.32 1.40 12.29
CA ALA A 237 20.83 0.13 12.80
C ALA A 237 22.31 -0.02 12.39
N GLY A 238 23.21 -0.13 13.38
CA GLY A 238 24.66 -0.21 13.16
C GLY A 238 25.14 -1.38 12.27
N ASP A 239 26.45 -1.65 12.32
CA ASP A 239 27.22 -2.60 11.49
C ASP A 239 26.81 -4.09 11.54
N GLY A 240 25.65 -4.44 12.10
CA GLY A 240 25.17 -5.81 12.31
C GLY A 240 24.02 -6.27 11.40
N THR A 241 23.57 -5.44 10.44
CA THR A 241 22.43 -5.78 9.56
C THR A 241 22.83 -6.43 8.22
N GLU A 242 24.12 -6.41 7.86
CA GLU A 242 24.62 -6.91 6.56
C GLU A 242 24.45 -8.44 6.39
N ASP A 243 24.39 -9.20 7.49
CA ASP A 243 24.24 -10.67 7.48
C ASP A 243 22.83 -11.16 7.87
N ALA A 244 21.88 -10.25 8.14
CA ALA A 244 20.53 -10.65 8.51
C ALA A 244 19.75 -11.15 7.28
N PRO A 245 18.98 -12.25 7.38
CA PRO A 245 18.27 -12.80 6.24
C PRO A 245 17.16 -11.84 5.76
N ALA A 246 16.93 -11.84 4.46
CA ALA A 246 15.82 -11.14 3.83
C ALA A 246 14.49 -11.52 4.49
N ARG A 247 13.65 -10.51 4.77
CA ARG A 247 12.36 -10.70 5.41
C ARG A 247 11.27 -10.89 4.37
N PRO A 248 10.40 -11.91 4.49
CA PRO A 248 9.25 -12.04 3.60
C PRO A 248 8.23 -10.93 3.89
N VAL A 249 7.68 -10.34 2.84
CA VAL A 249 6.60 -9.36 2.91
C VAL A 249 5.55 -9.65 1.84
N VAL A 250 4.31 -9.27 2.10
CA VAL A 250 3.33 -9.09 1.03
C VAL A 250 3.57 -7.74 0.37
N ALA A 251 3.99 -7.75 -0.88
CA ALA A 251 4.11 -6.58 -1.73
C ALA A 251 2.85 -6.44 -2.60
N GLY A 252 2.00 -5.48 -2.25
CA GLY A 252 0.79 -5.13 -3.01
C GLY A 252 1.06 -4.04 -4.04
N ALA A 253 0.49 -4.18 -5.24
CA ALA A 253 0.55 -3.16 -6.28
C ALA A 253 -0.76 -3.09 -7.08
N CYS A 254 -1.13 -1.88 -7.51
CA CYS A 254 -2.22 -1.66 -8.47
C CYS A 254 -1.66 -1.22 -9.82
N ALA A 255 -2.21 -1.74 -10.91
CA ALA A 255 -1.83 -1.37 -12.27
C ALA A 255 -2.35 0.01 -12.70
N ASP A 256 -3.39 0.53 -12.03
CA ASP A 256 -4.15 1.69 -12.49
C ASP A 256 -3.79 3.01 -11.79
N CYS A 257 -3.45 3.00 -10.49
CA CYS A 257 -3.29 4.23 -9.69
C CYS A 257 -1.99 4.33 -8.87
N ASP A 258 -1.00 3.49 -9.18
CA ASP A 258 0.30 3.42 -8.49
C ASP A 258 0.24 3.13 -6.97
N PHE A 259 -0.89 2.65 -6.45
CA PHE A 259 -0.98 2.15 -5.09
C PHE A 259 0.07 1.05 -4.89
N ARG A 260 0.90 1.19 -3.85
CA ARG A 260 1.90 0.21 -3.42
C ARG A 260 1.90 0.09 -1.91
N VAL A 261 2.08 -1.12 -1.41
CA VAL A 261 2.25 -1.38 0.02
C VAL A 261 3.20 -2.56 0.21
N ARG A 262 3.98 -2.53 1.29
CA ARG A 262 4.72 -3.68 1.80
C ARG A 262 4.36 -3.87 3.26
N VAL A 263 3.93 -5.06 3.63
CA VAL A 263 3.62 -5.42 5.02
C VAL A 263 4.19 -6.80 5.33
N PRO A 264 4.53 -7.08 6.60
CA PRO A 264 4.83 -8.44 7.04
C PRO A 264 3.71 -9.42 6.64
N VAL A 265 4.07 -10.68 6.38
CA VAL A 265 3.10 -11.69 5.93
C VAL A 265 2.06 -11.96 7.02
N SER A 266 2.48 -11.93 8.29
CA SER A 266 1.64 -12.01 9.48
C SER A 266 0.56 -10.91 9.52
N VAL A 267 0.94 -9.67 9.24
CA VAL A 267 0.00 -8.52 9.21
C VAL A 267 -1.02 -8.67 8.09
N ALA A 268 -0.60 -9.10 6.89
CA ALA A 268 -1.52 -9.36 5.79
C ALA A 268 -2.52 -10.48 6.09
N LEU A 269 -2.17 -11.43 6.95
CA LEU A 269 -2.98 -12.60 7.29
C LEU A 269 -3.69 -12.49 8.65
N ALA A 270 -3.54 -11.36 9.37
CA ALA A 270 -4.11 -11.19 10.70
C ALA A 270 -5.64 -11.37 10.75
N GLU A 271 -6.34 -11.09 9.65
CA GLU A 271 -7.80 -11.27 9.52
C GLU A 271 -8.20 -12.55 8.76
N HIS A 272 -7.24 -13.42 8.42
CA HIS A 272 -7.54 -14.68 7.75
C HIS A 272 -8.48 -15.53 8.64
N PRO A 273 -9.54 -16.17 8.09
CA PRO A 273 -10.55 -16.86 8.90
C PRO A 273 -9.98 -17.91 9.87
N ALA A 274 -8.93 -18.63 9.46
CA ALA A 274 -8.27 -19.62 10.32
C ALA A 274 -7.53 -18.98 11.51
N VAL A 275 -6.92 -17.81 11.31
CA VAL A 275 -6.28 -17.03 12.38
C VAL A 275 -7.35 -16.54 13.34
N VAL A 276 -8.39 -15.89 12.83
CA VAL A 276 -9.47 -15.34 13.66
C VAL A 276 -10.10 -16.45 14.52
N ALA A 277 -10.41 -17.61 13.92
CA ALA A 277 -10.97 -18.74 14.65
C ALA A 277 -10.00 -19.30 15.69
N PHE A 278 -8.71 -19.40 15.38
CA PHE A 278 -7.71 -19.86 16.34
C PHE A 278 -7.55 -18.88 17.51
N CYS A 279 -7.40 -17.58 17.25
CA CYS A 279 -7.29 -16.59 18.31
C CYS A 279 -8.56 -16.59 19.20
N ASP A 280 -9.75 -16.68 18.61
CA ASP A 280 -11.02 -16.74 19.36
C ASP A 280 -11.10 -17.99 20.25
N ASP A 281 -10.71 -19.17 19.75
CA ASP A 281 -10.65 -20.42 20.53
C ASP A 281 -9.72 -20.30 21.75
N HIS A 282 -8.71 -19.42 21.68
CA HIS A 282 -7.73 -19.14 22.73
C HIS A 282 -8.04 -17.85 23.52
N GLY A 283 -9.22 -17.26 23.34
CA GLY A 283 -9.67 -16.07 24.09
C GLY A 283 -8.96 -14.78 23.71
N ILE A 284 -8.35 -14.71 22.52
CA ILE A 284 -7.63 -13.57 21.99
C ILE A 284 -8.45 -12.95 20.85
N ASP A 285 -8.80 -11.66 20.94
CA ASP A 285 -9.27 -10.93 19.76
C ASP A 285 -8.08 -10.35 18.99
N VAL A 286 -7.75 -10.97 17.85
CA VAL A 286 -6.67 -10.51 16.96
C VAL A 286 -6.89 -9.09 16.42
N ARG A 287 -8.12 -8.56 16.48
CA ARG A 287 -8.45 -7.18 16.08
C ARG A 287 -8.07 -6.16 17.14
N GLU A 288 -7.90 -6.57 18.39
CA GLU A 288 -7.40 -5.71 19.46
C GLU A 288 -5.87 -5.63 19.47
N ARG A 289 -5.18 -6.45 18.66
CA ARG A 289 -3.74 -6.40 18.45
C ARG A 289 -3.42 -5.41 17.34
N PRO A 290 -2.66 -4.34 17.56
CA PRO A 290 -2.42 -3.36 16.51
C PRO A 290 -1.48 -3.90 15.41
N ILE A 291 -1.59 -3.41 14.18
CA ILE A 291 -0.79 -3.87 13.02
C ILE A 291 0.72 -3.65 13.16
N TRP A 292 1.16 -2.76 14.06
CA TRP A 292 2.59 -2.60 14.40
C TRP A 292 3.09 -3.63 15.42
N ASN A 293 2.19 -4.33 16.12
CA ASN A 293 2.54 -5.29 17.16
C ASN A 293 1.44 -6.35 17.33
N LEU A 294 1.48 -7.38 16.49
CA LEU A 294 0.56 -8.52 16.59
C LEU A 294 0.82 -9.41 17.82
N GLY A 295 2.03 -9.32 18.40
CA GLY A 295 2.46 -10.10 19.55
C GLY A 295 3.63 -11.04 19.28
N SER A 296 4.33 -11.43 20.34
CA SER A 296 5.48 -12.35 20.30
C SER A 296 5.10 -13.79 19.95
N GLU A 297 3.82 -14.13 20.02
CA GLU A 297 3.27 -15.43 19.63
C GLU A 297 3.25 -15.65 18.11
N TRP A 298 3.48 -14.59 17.33
CA TRP A 298 3.56 -14.62 15.88
C TRP A 298 4.99 -14.87 15.41
N ALA A 299 5.14 -15.73 14.40
CA ALA A 299 6.42 -15.98 13.76
C ALA A 299 6.26 -16.17 12.25
N GLU A 300 7.26 -15.73 11.49
CA GLU A 300 7.37 -15.94 10.05
C GLU A 300 8.63 -16.73 9.73
N GLY A 301 8.51 -17.76 8.89
CA GLY A 301 9.63 -18.59 8.45
C GLY A 301 9.61 -18.78 6.94
N VAL A 302 10.74 -18.49 6.28
CA VAL A 302 10.90 -18.73 4.84
C VAL A 302 11.18 -20.21 4.60
N LEU A 303 10.37 -20.86 3.78
CA LEU A 303 10.57 -22.27 3.37
C LEU A 303 11.22 -22.38 2.00
N SER A 304 10.90 -21.46 1.10
CA SER A 304 11.46 -21.37 -0.25
C SER A 304 11.37 -19.93 -0.74
N THR A 305 12.38 -19.49 -1.50
CA THR A 305 12.38 -18.18 -2.18
C THR A 305 12.01 -18.29 -3.66
N ASP A 306 12.15 -19.47 -4.27
CA ASP A 306 11.76 -19.74 -5.66
C ASP A 306 11.28 -21.19 -5.83
N PRO A 307 9.96 -21.44 -6.01
CA PRO A 307 8.88 -20.47 -5.87
C PRO A 307 8.76 -19.98 -4.41
N PRO A 308 8.26 -18.75 -4.15
CA PRO A 308 8.07 -18.25 -2.80
C PRO A 308 7.13 -19.14 -1.97
N ALA A 309 7.58 -19.51 -0.77
CA ALA A 309 6.78 -20.21 0.22
C ALA A 309 7.17 -19.74 1.64
N VAL A 310 6.17 -19.26 2.39
CA VAL A 310 6.35 -18.73 3.74
C VAL A 310 5.42 -19.48 4.70
N ARG A 311 5.94 -19.83 5.88
CA ARG A 311 5.15 -20.32 7.01
C ARG A 311 4.90 -19.17 7.98
N VAL A 312 3.63 -18.87 8.24
CA VAL A 312 3.23 -18.02 9.36
C VAL A 312 2.76 -18.92 10.49
N SER A 313 3.21 -18.67 11.72
CA SER A 313 2.78 -19.43 12.91
C SER A 313 2.22 -18.50 13.98
N VAL A 314 1.16 -18.95 14.65
CA VAL A 314 0.55 -18.27 15.80
C VAL A 314 0.45 -19.28 16.94
N ALA A 315 1.13 -19.02 18.05
CA ALA A 315 1.09 -19.87 19.24
C ALA A 315 -0.06 -19.47 20.19
N GLY A 316 -0.71 -20.45 20.80
CA GLY A 316 -1.75 -20.25 21.82
C GLY A 316 -1.86 -21.49 22.70
N ASP A 317 -1.79 -21.34 24.02
CA ASP A 317 -1.99 -22.38 25.05
C ASP A 317 -1.55 -23.82 24.69
N GLY A 318 -0.30 -24.00 24.25
CA GLY A 318 0.28 -25.33 23.93
C GLY A 318 -0.12 -25.90 22.57
N GLU A 319 -0.81 -25.12 21.75
CA GLU A 319 -1.15 -25.35 20.35
C GLU A 319 -0.50 -24.26 19.48
N THR A 320 -0.21 -24.58 18.23
CA THR A 320 0.27 -23.63 17.22
C THR A 320 -0.56 -23.78 15.96
N LEU A 321 -1.13 -22.69 15.47
CA LEU A 321 -1.64 -22.61 14.10
C LEU A 321 -0.48 -22.31 13.16
N ARG A 322 -0.29 -23.14 12.12
CA ARG A 322 0.66 -22.93 11.02
C ARG A 322 -0.11 -22.69 9.73
N LEU A 323 0.20 -21.60 9.05
CA LEU A 323 -0.34 -21.25 7.73
C LEU A 323 0.78 -21.35 6.71
N LEU A 324 0.59 -22.15 5.66
CA LEU A 324 1.46 -22.15 4.49
C LEU A 324 0.94 -21.13 3.49
N VAL A 325 1.83 -20.24 3.06
CA VAL A 325 1.52 -19.12 2.17
C VAL A 325 2.33 -19.30 0.89
N GLY A 326 1.64 -19.25 -0.25
CA GLY A 326 2.28 -19.32 -1.59
C GLY A 326 2.76 -17.96 -2.08
N ASP A 327 2.84 -17.78 -3.41
CA ASP A 327 3.16 -16.48 -4.02
C ASP A 327 1.95 -15.53 -3.99
N GLY A 328 1.83 -14.78 -2.90
CA GLY A 328 0.79 -13.78 -2.63
C GLY A 328 0.16 -13.93 -1.25
N PRO A 329 -0.85 -13.12 -0.90
CA PRO A 329 -1.56 -13.21 0.38
C PRO A 329 -2.56 -14.39 0.42
N THR A 330 -2.26 -15.49 -0.28
CA THR A 330 -3.12 -16.67 -0.34
C THR A 330 -2.57 -17.77 0.56
N VAL A 331 -3.36 -18.18 1.54
CA VAL A 331 -3.08 -19.33 2.37
C VAL A 331 -3.44 -20.59 1.59
N VAL A 332 -2.45 -21.46 1.35
CA VAL A 332 -2.64 -22.72 0.61
C VAL A 332 -2.98 -23.88 1.54
N GLU A 333 -2.52 -23.82 2.79
CA GLU A 333 -2.75 -24.85 3.80
C GLU A 333 -2.76 -24.24 5.20
N THR A 334 -3.58 -24.82 6.07
CA THR A 334 -3.64 -24.49 7.50
C THR A 334 -3.57 -25.77 8.32
N GLU A 335 -2.69 -25.80 9.31
CA GLU A 335 -2.50 -26.93 10.22
C GLU A 335 -2.50 -26.42 11.65
N ARG A 336 -3.19 -27.11 12.57
CA ARG A 336 -3.04 -26.89 14.01
C ARG A 336 -2.22 -28.02 14.60
N VAL A 337 -1.18 -27.67 15.34
CA VAL A 337 -0.22 -28.63 15.92
C VAL A 337 -0.20 -28.45 17.43
N THR A 338 -0.40 -29.52 18.18
CA THR A 338 -0.21 -29.50 19.63
C THR A 338 1.24 -29.82 19.97
N ALA A 339 1.73 -29.38 21.14
CA ALA A 339 3.07 -29.75 21.62
C ALA A 339 3.33 -31.27 21.64
N ALA A 340 2.28 -32.09 21.77
CA ALA A 340 2.38 -33.56 21.75
C ALA A 340 2.56 -34.15 20.34
N ASP A 341 2.18 -33.42 19.29
CA ASP A 341 2.29 -33.83 17.90
C ASP A 341 3.64 -33.41 17.27
N ASP A 342 4.21 -32.28 17.71
CA ASP A 342 5.54 -31.81 17.26
C ASP A 342 6.66 -32.79 17.67
N ASP A 343 6.56 -33.39 18.85
CA ASP A 343 7.47 -34.43 19.35
C ASP A 343 7.40 -35.76 18.56
N ARG A 344 6.33 -35.98 17.77
CA ARG A 344 6.16 -37.19 16.94
C ARG A 344 6.63 -36.99 15.49
N GLY A 345 6.68 -35.74 15.01
CA GLY A 345 7.16 -35.39 13.67
C GLY A 345 8.68 -35.39 13.51
N GLY A 346 9.42 -35.27 14.62
CA GLY A 346 10.88 -35.36 14.67
C GLY A 346 11.40 -36.80 14.73
N THR A 347 11.13 -37.66 13.75
CA THR A 347 11.82 -38.95 13.65
C THR A 347 12.49 -39.18 12.31
N GLY A 348 13.81 -39.02 12.32
CA GLY A 348 14.72 -39.67 11.37
C GLY A 348 16.19 -39.26 11.54
N PRO A 349 17.19 -40.18 11.52
CA PRO A 349 17.11 -41.64 11.55
C PRO A 349 17.63 -42.23 12.89
N THR A 350 16.94 -43.25 13.39
CA THR A 350 17.46 -44.10 14.46
C THR A 350 18.58 -44.97 13.90
N GLU A 351 19.83 -44.63 14.22
CA GLU A 351 20.94 -45.57 14.07
C GLU A 351 20.70 -46.75 15.00
N ARG A 352 20.52 -47.93 14.40
CA ARG A 352 20.45 -49.20 15.10
C ARG A 352 21.84 -49.53 15.62
N SER A 353 22.06 -49.28 16.91
CA SER A 353 23.14 -49.91 17.67
C SER A 353 22.92 -51.43 17.70
N THR A 354 23.77 -52.15 16.99
CA THR A 354 23.99 -53.59 17.23
C THR A 354 25.30 -53.73 18.01
N GLU A 355 25.20 -53.92 19.32
CA GLU A 355 26.28 -54.49 20.13
C GLU A 355 26.09 -56.00 20.27
N GLY A 356 27.19 -56.73 20.08
CA GLY A 356 27.33 -58.16 20.31
C GLY A 356 28.62 -58.70 19.73
N GLY A 357 29.72 -58.63 20.51
CA GLY A 357 31.04 -59.22 20.19
C GLY A 357 31.04 -60.76 20.15
N PRO A 358 32.20 -61.45 20.05
CA PRO A 358 33.35 -61.24 20.96
C PRO A 358 34.78 -61.39 20.37
N GLU A 359 35.74 -60.94 21.18
CA GLU A 359 37.11 -61.42 21.46
C GLU A 359 38.10 -61.83 20.35
N GLY A 360 39.30 -61.23 20.42
CA GLY A 360 40.54 -61.72 19.80
C GLY A 360 41.72 -60.76 20.04
N ASP A 361 42.66 -61.19 20.88
CA ASP A 361 43.98 -60.60 21.19
C ASP A 361 44.81 -60.21 19.95
N ASP A 362 45.59 -59.13 20.03
CA ASP A 362 47.07 -59.20 20.16
C ASP A 362 47.78 -57.83 19.96
N ALA A 363 48.62 -57.52 20.95
CA ALA A 363 49.98 -56.96 20.90
C ALA A 363 50.33 -55.62 20.19
N ASP A 364 50.94 -54.75 21.02
CA ASP A 364 52.15 -53.92 20.81
C ASP A 364 52.31 -53.07 19.53
N ASP A 365 52.46 -51.74 19.67
CA ASP A 365 53.79 -51.10 19.55
C ASP A 365 53.76 -49.61 20.04
N GLN A 366 54.95 -49.08 20.22
CA GLN A 366 55.40 -48.05 21.16
C GLN A 366 55.28 -46.56 20.72
N ALA A 367 55.56 -45.72 21.73
CA ALA A 367 56.24 -44.41 21.69
C ALA A 367 55.40 -43.16 21.32
N ALA A 368 55.14 -42.25 22.26
CA ALA A 368 55.99 -41.09 22.66
C ALA A 368 56.08 -40.05 21.52
N THR A 369 55.77 -38.75 21.64
CA THR A 369 56.08 -37.75 22.68
C THR A 369 55.32 -36.43 22.40
N ALA A 370 54.96 -35.72 23.48
CA ALA A 370 55.11 -34.27 23.74
C ALA A 370 54.58 -33.18 22.77
N ALA A 371 53.65 -32.38 23.32
CA ALA A 371 53.72 -30.93 23.57
C ALA A 371 54.02 -29.91 22.44
N GLY A 372 53.22 -28.83 22.42
CA GLY A 372 53.74 -27.47 22.28
C GLY A 372 53.07 -26.58 21.23
N SER A 373 52.19 -25.69 21.73
CA SER A 373 51.97 -24.29 21.35
C SER A 373 52.20 -23.80 19.91
N SER A 374 51.15 -23.19 19.34
CA SER A 374 51.17 -21.80 18.85
C SER A 374 49.76 -21.22 18.90
#